data_AF-A0A7G5XJ12-F1
#
_entry.id   AF-A0A7G5XJ12-F1
#
_cell.length_a   1.000
_cell.length_b   1.000
_cell.length_c   1.000
_cell.angle_alpha   90.00
_cell.angle_beta   90.00
_cell.angle_gamma   90.00
#
_symmetry.space_group_name_H-M   'P 1'
#
loop_
_entity.id
_entity.type
_entity.pdbx_description
1 polymer ?
#
loop_
_entity_poly.entity_id
_entity_poly.type
_entity_poly.pdbx_seq_one_letter_code
_entity_poly.pdbx_strand_id
1 'polypeptide(L)'
;MKPLSFILFLSLLLGSCSYPCGNSSGLHLNFVSYTKAEIHGFSISRYEKGSNFNNLISSNSFDSSIVGLRQSGDTIRYAYFSNDALLPSGFDYKVFIPSTNITYNITDLREPQETGIKNGQKVYCMNQIVSCKVNGNTVTISNEDLFLKK
;
A
#
# COMPACT_ATOMS: atom_id res chain seq x y z
N MET A 1 13.29 14.04 55.77
CA MET A 1 12.07 14.18 54.94
C MET A 1 12.44 14.62 53.52
N LYS A 2 12.74 13.69 52.60
CA LYS A 2 12.86 13.95 51.13
C LYS A 2 12.43 12.79 50.19
N PRO A 3 11.60 11.79 50.56
CA PRO A 3 11.22 10.72 49.62
C PRO A 3 10.19 11.14 48.58
N LEU A 4 9.42 12.21 48.82
CA LEU A 4 8.30 12.63 47.97
C LEU A 4 8.74 13.07 46.56
N SER A 5 9.95 13.65 46.44
CA SER A 5 10.47 14.15 45.16
C SER A 5 10.92 13.03 44.23
N PHE A 6 11.30 11.87 44.77
CA PHE A 6 11.81 10.74 43.96
C PHE A 6 10.67 9.95 43.31
N ILE A 7 9.53 9.85 43.99
CA ILE A 7 8.33 9.16 43.50
C ILE A 7 7.71 9.93 42.32
N LEU A 8 7.69 11.27 42.38
CA LEU A 8 7.15 12.11 41.31
C LEU A 8 7.96 11.97 40.01
N PHE A 9 9.29 11.90 40.11
CA PHE A 9 10.18 11.75 38.96
C PHE A 9 10.05 10.38 38.29
N LEU A 10 9.82 9.32 39.07
CA LEU A 10 9.59 7.97 38.54
C LEU A 10 8.23 7.85 37.85
N SER A 11 7.19 8.53 38.35
CA SER A 11 5.87 8.55 37.69
C SER A 11 5.85 9.29 36.34
N LEU A 12 6.74 10.26 36.13
CA LEU A 12 6.89 10.97 34.84
C LEU A 12 7.56 10.10 33.76
N LEU A 13 8.40 9.13 34.14
CA LEU A 13 9.08 8.23 33.21
C LEU A 13 8.19 7.09 32.68
N LEU A 14 7.12 6.76 33.39
CA LEU A 14 6.20 5.67 33.02
C LEU A 14 5.06 6.10 32.10
N GLY A 15 4.89 7.40 31.86
CA GLY A 15 3.74 7.97 31.14
C GLY A 15 3.85 8.02 29.61
N SER A 16 4.99 7.66 29.01
CA SER A 16 5.23 7.89 27.58
C SER A 16 5.86 6.70 26.86
N CYS A 17 5.18 5.54 26.89
CA CYS A 17 5.48 4.48 25.94
C CYS A 17 4.70 4.73 24.64
N SER A 18 5.40 5.08 23.56
CA SER A 18 4.88 4.96 22.20
C SER A 18 5.31 3.61 21.60
N TYR A 19 4.57 3.12 20.60
CA TYR A 19 4.94 1.92 19.84
C TYR A 19 4.90 2.23 18.35
N PRO A 20 5.79 1.65 17.53
CA PRO A 20 5.72 1.81 16.08
C PRO A 20 4.43 1.20 15.55
N CYS A 21 3.75 1.92 14.67
CA CYS A 21 2.59 1.40 13.96
C CYS A 21 2.99 0.29 12.99
N GLY A 22 2.06 -0.62 12.71
CA GLY A 22 2.27 -1.71 11.75
C GLY A 22 2.35 -1.19 10.31
N ASN A 23 2.89 -2.00 9.42
CA ASN A 23 2.99 -1.61 8.02
C ASN A 23 1.62 -1.64 7.33
N SER A 24 1.41 -0.80 6.31
CA SER A 24 0.22 -0.83 5.44
C SER A 24 -0.03 -2.23 4.87
N SER A 25 -1.31 -2.56 4.65
CA SER A 25 -1.68 -3.78 3.93
C SER A 25 -1.32 -3.73 2.44
N GLY A 26 -1.07 -2.52 1.91
CA GLY A 26 -0.69 -2.28 0.53
C GLY A 26 -1.77 -1.54 -0.27
N LEU A 27 -1.38 -1.03 -1.45
CA LEU A 27 -2.29 -0.29 -2.32
C LEU A 27 -3.26 -1.21 -3.07
N HIS A 28 -4.50 -0.74 -3.25
CA HIS A 28 -5.47 -1.28 -4.18
C HIS A 28 -5.30 -0.63 -5.56
N LEU A 29 -5.22 -1.45 -6.61
CA LEU A 29 -5.21 -0.94 -7.98
C LEU A 29 -6.62 -0.66 -8.48
N ASN A 30 -6.79 0.52 -9.07
CA ASN A 30 -8.00 0.95 -9.75
C ASN A 30 -7.62 1.41 -11.17
N PHE A 31 -8.43 1.08 -12.16
CA PHE A 31 -8.15 1.34 -13.57
C PHE A 31 -9.13 2.38 -14.11
N VAL A 32 -8.64 3.54 -14.53
CA VAL A 32 -9.47 4.67 -15.02
C VAL A 32 -9.41 4.75 -16.54
N SER A 33 -10.56 5.00 -17.17
CA SER A 33 -10.71 5.05 -18.63
C SER A 33 -10.44 3.72 -19.33
N TYR A 34 -10.67 2.62 -18.61
CA TYR A 34 -10.59 1.27 -19.12
C TYR A 34 -11.97 0.65 -19.26
N THR A 35 -12.13 -0.20 -20.27
CA THR A 35 -13.29 -1.09 -20.39
C THR A 35 -13.05 -2.40 -19.62
N LYS A 36 -14.12 -3.09 -19.23
CA LYS A 36 -14.00 -4.41 -18.58
C LYS A 36 -13.28 -5.43 -19.45
N ALA A 37 -13.45 -5.35 -20.77
CA ALA A 37 -12.76 -6.23 -21.71
C ALA A 37 -11.24 -5.97 -21.73
N GLU A 38 -10.82 -4.72 -21.57
CA GLU A 38 -9.40 -4.36 -21.49
C GLU A 38 -8.74 -4.72 -20.15
N ILE A 39 -9.50 -4.95 -19.08
CA ILE A 39 -8.97 -5.38 -17.76
C ILE A 39 -9.37 -6.83 -17.46
N HIS A 40 -9.71 -7.63 -18.50
CA HIS A 40 -10.13 -9.01 -18.31
C HIS A 40 -9.03 -9.91 -17.71
N GLY A 41 -7.76 -9.50 -17.88
CA GLY A 41 -6.64 -10.03 -17.13
C GLY A 41 -5.50 -9.02 -17.04
N PHE A 42 -4.74 -9.08 -15.96
CA PHE A 42 -3.51 -8.31 -15.75
C PHE A 42 -2.54 -9.14 -14.91
N SER A 43 -1.26 -8.82 -14.96
CA SER A 43 -0.26 -9.41 -14.07
C SER A 43 0.41 -8.36 -13.21
N ILE A 44 0.77 -8.76 -11.99
CA ILE A 44 1.59 -7.98 -11.07
C ILE A 44 2.88 -8.74 -10.84
N SER A 45 3.99 -8.13 -11.24
CA SER A 45 5.33 -8.61 -10.94
C SER A 45 5.93 -7.78 -9.82
N ARG A 46 6.37 -8.43 -8.75
CA ARG A 46 7.01 -7.84 -7.58
C ARG A 46 8.52 -7.99 -7.70
N TYR A 47 9.22 -6.88 -7.48
CA TYR A 47 10.67 -6.80 -7.52
C TYR A 47 11.22 -6.28 -6.20
N GLU A 48 12.47 -6.60 -5.93
CA GLU A 48 13.18 -5.97 -4.81
C GLU A 48 13.18 -4.44 -4.98
N LYS A 49 12.85 -3.72 -3.90
CA LYS A 49 12.74 -2.26 -3.91
C LYS A 49 14.08 -1.62 -4.25
N GLY A 50 14.09 -0.67 -5.18
CA GLY A 50 15.29 0.02 -5.62
C GLY A 50 16.21 -0.80 -6.52
N SER A 51 15.85 -2.04 -6.87
CA SER A 51 16.66 -2.90 -7.75
C SER A 51 16.55 -2.50 -9.24
N ASN A 52 15.81 -1.43 -9.57
CA ASN A 52 15.48 -1.02 -10.94
C ASN A 52 14.87 -2.17 -11.77
N PHE A 53 14.03 -3.00 -11.14
CA PHE A 53 13.38 -4.16 -11.76
C PHE A 53 14.32 -5.30 -12.21
N ASN A 54 15.56 -5.36 -11.71
CA ASN A 54 16.49 -6.44 -12.02
C ASN A 54 16.26 -7.73 -11.20
N ASN A 55 15.71 -7.62 -9.98
CA ASN A 55 15.55 -8.76 -9.07
C ASN A 55 14.07 -9.10 -8.89
N LEU A 56 13.56 -10.02 -9.71
CA LEU A 56 12.18 -10.49 -9.63
C LEU A 56 12.00 -11.38 -8.38
N ILE A 57 11.00 -11.06 -7.56
CA ILE A 57 10.64 -11.84 -6.37
C ILE A 57 9.47 -12.78 -6.69
N SER A 58 8.44 -12.27 -7.37
CA SER A 58 7.26 -13.05 -7.75
C SER A 58 6.52 -12.39 -8.90
N SER A 59 5.70 -13.18 -9.61
CA SER A 59 4.80 -12.67 -10.65
C SER A 59 3.50 -13.46 -10.59
N ASN A 60 2.39 -12.75 -10.41
CA ASN A 60 1.06 -13.32 -10.31
C ASN A 60 0.19 -12.76 -11.41
N SER A 61 -0.61 -13.61 -12.04
CA SER A 61 -1.61 -13.22 -13.03
C SER A 61 -2.99 -13.25 -12.39
N PHE A 62 -3.79 -12.27 -12.73
CA PHE A 62 -5.13 -12.07 -12.22
C PHE A 62 -6.09 -11.99 -13.40
N ASP A 63 -7.23 -12.65 -13.27
CA ASP A 63 -8.33 -12.59 -14.21
C ASP A 63 -9.66 -12.46 -13.44
N SER A 64 -10.76 -12.48 -14.18
CA SER A 64 -12.12 -12.39 -13.63
C SER A 64 -12.49 -13.54 -12.68
N SER A 65 -11.75 -14.66 -12.67
CA SER A 65 -11.97 -15.76 -11.72
C SER A 65 -11.31 -15.52 -10.37
N ILE A 66 -10.18 -14.81 -10.35
CA ILE A 66 -9.39 -14.53 -9.13
C ILE A 66 -9.79 -13.19 -8.51
N VAL A 67 -10.18 -12.22 -9.34
CA VAL A 67 -10.46 -10.85 -8.92
C VAL A 67 -11.79 -10.38 -9.49
N GLY A 68 -12.69 -9.98 -8.61
CA GLY A 68 -13.96 -9.41 -9.02
C GLY A 68 -13.75 -7.98 -9.48
N LEU A 69 -14.28 -7.61 -10.63
CA LEU A 69 -14.20 -6.24 -11.14
C LEU A 69 -15.58 -5.58 -11.11
N ARG A 70 -15.64 -4.39 -10.50
CA ARG A 70 -16.84 -3.53 -10.52
C ARG A 70 -16.51 -2.23 -11.21
N GLN A 71 -17.35 -1.84 -12.16
CA GLN A 71 -17.26 -0.54 -12.80
C GLN A 71 -18.09 0.50 -12.02
N SER A 72 -17.51 1.67 -11.82
CA SER A 72 -18.14 2.85 -11.22
C SER A 72 -17.74 4.07 -12.02
N GLY A 73 -18.63 4.54 -12.91
CA GLY A 73 -18.32 5.59 -13.87
C GLY A 73 -17.26 5.14 -14.89
N ASP A 74 -16.19 5.92 -15.03
CA ASP A 74 -15.03 5.65 -15.88
C ASP A 74 -13.96 4.77 -15.19
N THR A 75 -14.20 4.37 -13.95
CA THR A 75 -13.22 3.65 -13.13
C THR A 75 -13.66 2.21 -12.89
N ILE A 76 -12.77 1.27 -13.14
CA ILE A 76 -12.89 -0.14 -12.76
C ILE A 76 -12.13 -0.35 -11.44
N ARG A 77 -12.81 -0.91 -10.46
CA ARG A 77 -12.30 -1.20 -9.12
C ARG A 77 -12.41 -2.68 -8.81
N TYR A 78 -11.66 -3.15 -7.82
CA TYR A 78 -11.84 -4.48 -7.26
C TYR A 78 -13.15 -4.55 -6.45
N ALA A 79 -13.99 -5.52 -6.74
CA ALA A 79 -15.15 -5.93 -5.95
C ALA A 79 -14.74 -6.92 -4.84
N TYR A 80 -13.78 -7.79 -5.15
CA TYR A 80 -13.07 -8.66 -4.22
C TYR A 80 -11.66 -8.89 -4.78
N PHE A 81 -10.69 -9.13 -3.91
CA PHE A 81 -9.28 -9.27 -4.29
C PHE A 81 -8.57 -10.33 -3.42
N SER A 82 -7.54 -10.95 -3.98
CA SER A 82 -6.56 -11.72 -3.20
C SER A 82 -5.55 -10.75 -2.56
N ASN A 83 -4.99 -11.11 -1.41
CA ASN A 83 -3.90 -10.36 -0.78
C ASN A 83 -2.69 -10.20 -1.70
N ASP A 84 -2.50 -11.13 -2.66
CA ASP A 84 -1.43 -11.03 -3.67
C ASP A 84 -1.64 -9.89 -4.67
N ALA A 85 -2.86 -9.33 -4.75
CA ALA A 85 -3.17 -8.17 -5.59
C ALA A 85 -2.90 -6.83 -4.89
N LEU A 86 -2.55 -6.85 -3.59
CA LEU A 86 -2.16 -5.65 -2.86
C LEU A 86 -0.68 -5.33 -3.10
N LEU A 87 -0.35 -4.04 -3.05
CA LEU A 87 1.00 -3.53 -3.25
C LEU A 87 1.58 -2.95 -1.95
N PRO A 88 2.11 -3.77 -1.02
CA PRO A 88 2.89 -3.28 0.12
C PRO A 88 4.07 -2.42 -0.29
N SER A 89 4.47 -1.47 0.57
CA SER A 89 5.51 -0.49 0.26
C SER A 89 6.95 -1.04 0.18
N GLY A 90 7.17 -2.30 0.58
CA GLY A 90 8.49 -2.94 0.64
C GLY A 90 9.07 -3.38 -0.72
N PHE A 91 8.39 -3.10 -1.83
CA PHE A 91 8.74 -3.63 -3.15
C PHE A 91 8.51 -2.60 -4.26
N ASP A 92 9.12 -2.86 -5.43
CA ASP A 92 8.77 -2.21 -6.69
C ASP A 92 7.91 -3.15 -7.53
N TYR A 93 7.02 -2.60 -8.36
CA TYR A 93 6.03 -3.39 -9.10
C TYR A 93 6.00 -3.05 -10.59
N LYS A 94 5.73 -4.07 -11.40
CA LYS A 94 5.22 -3.89 -12.76
C LYS A 94 3.80 -4.43 -12.83
N VAL A 95 2.88 -3.61 -13.31
CA VAL A 95 1.52 -4.02 -13.63
C VAL A 95 1.38 -4.07 -15.14
N PHE A 96 1.16 -5.25 -15.70
CA PHE A 96 1.02 -5.45 -17.13
C PHE A 96 -0.42 -5.80 -17.51
N ILE A 97 -0.96 -5.09 -18.50
CA ILE A 97 -2.30 -5.29 -19.03
C ILE A 97 -2.14 -5.82 -20.48
N PRO A 98 -2.31 -7.13 -20.71
CA PRO A 98 -2.01 -7.76 -22.01
C PRO A 98 -2.82 -7.21 -23.18
N SER A 99 -4.12 -6.98 -23.00
CA SER A 99 -5.03 -6.55 -24.07
C SER A 99 -4.73 -5.16 -24.63
N THR A 100 -4.09 -4.28 -23.84
CA THR A 100 -3.66 -2.96 -24.29
C THR A 100 -2.14 -2.87 -24.48
N ASN A 101 -1.40 -3.93 -24.14
CA ASN A 101 0.07 -3.94 -24.09
C ASN A 101 0.66 -2.78 -23.25
N ILE A 102 -0.02 -2.39 -22.18
CA ILE A 102 0.42 -1.30 -21.30
C ILE A 102 1.11 -1.91 -20.08
N THR A 103 2.26 -1.33 -19.70
CA THR A 103 2.95 -1.64 -18.46
C THR A 103 3.05 -0.38 -17.60
N TYR A 104 2.68 -0.50 -16.33
CA TYR A 104 2.91 0.51 -15.31
C TYR A 104 4.08 0.08 -14.43
N ASN A 105 5.08 0.94 -14.32
CA ASN A 105 6.18 0.81 -13.39
C ASN A 105 5.85 1.59 -12.11
N ILE A 106 5.66 0.89 -11.00
CA ILE A 106 5.30 1.50 -9.72
C ILE A 106 6.49 1.34 -8.77
N THR A 107 7.04 2.46 -8.31
CA THR A 107 8.24 2.49 -7.44
C THR A 107 8.10 3.52 -6.34
N ASP A 108 9.06 3.56 -5.41
CA ASP A 108 9.14 4.57 -4.34
C ASP A 108 7.82 4.70 -3.56
N LEU A 109 7.16 3.58 -3.27
CA LEU A 109 6.01 3.56 -2.37
C LEU A 109 6.48 4.05 -1.00
N ARG A 110 5.95 5.19 -0.57
CA ARG A 110 6.33 5.86 0.67
C ARG A 110 5.28 5.63 1.73
N GLU A 111 5.74 5.06 2.83
CA GLU A 111 4.96 4.71 3.99
C GLU A 111 5.69 5.28 5.22
N PRO A 112 5.36 6.53 5.62
CA PRO A 112 5.98 7.16 6.77
C PRO A 112 5.69 6.33 8.02
N GLN A 113 6.73 6.09 8.82
CA GLN A 113 6.57 5.37 10.08
C GLN A 113 5.92 6.29 11.12
N GLU A 114 4.73 5.92 11.56
CA GLU A 114 4.03 6.57 12.65
C GLU A 114 4.21 5.79 13.96
N THR A 115 3.88 6.47 15.06
CA THR A 115 3.90 5.88 16.40
C THR A 115 2.55 6.05 17.07
N GLY A 116 2.00 4.95 17.60
CA GLY A 116 0.79 4.97 18.39
C GLY A 116 1.05 5.43 19.83
N ILE A 117 0.07 6.10 20.43
CA ILE A 117 0.11 6.51 21.84
C ILE A 117 -0.56 5.42 22.69
N LYS A 118 0.17 4.90 23.69
CA LYS A 118 -0.33 3.85 24.59
C LYS A 118 -1.27 4.44 25.65
N ASN A 119 -2.52 4.73 25.27
CA ASN A 119 -3.54 5.25 26.19
C ASN A 119 -4.31 4.12 26.92
N GLY A 120 -3.74 2.93 27.04
CA GLY A 120 -4.44 1.76 27.60
C GLY A 120 -5.58 1.21 26.72
N GLN A 121 -5.87 1.85 25.59
CA GLN A 121 -6.82 1.40 24.58
C GLN A 121 -6.08 0.64 23.48
N LYS A 122 -6.63 -0.51 23.05
CA LYS A 122 -6.17 -1.21 21.85
C LYS A 122 -6.55 -0.37 20.63
N VAL A 123 -5.65 0.50 20.18
CA VAL A 123 -5.82 1.24 18.93
C VAL A 123 -5.10 0.47 17.83
N TYR A 124 -5.84 0.03 16.82
CA TYR A 124 -5.25 -0.49 15.60
C TYR A 124 -4.49 0.65 14.91
N CYS A 125 -3.16 0.56 14.85
CA CYS A 125 -2.33 1.57 14.20
C CYS A 125 -1.57 0.92 13.05
N MET A 126 -1.82 1.41 11.84
CA MET A 126 -1.15 1.03 10.60
C MET A 126 -0.67 2.29 9.90
N ASN A 127 0.57 2.29 9.41
CA ASN A 127 1.05 3.35 8.56
C ASN A 127 0.29 3.34 7.24
N GLN A 128 0.08 4.52 6.67
CA GLN A 128 -0.51 4.65 5.34
C GLN A 128 0.57 4.87 4.29
N ILE A 129 0.35 4.30 3.11
CA ILE A 129 1.14 4.66 1.92
C ILE A 129 0.61 6.01 1.42
N VAL A 130 1.45 7.04 1.43
CA VAL A 130 1.05 8.42 1.14
C VAL A 130 1.39 8.86 -0.29
N SER A 131 2.37 8.23 -0.91
CA SER A 131 2.79 8.54 -2.28
C SER A 131 3.53 7.38 -2.92
N CYS A 132 3.56 7.34 -4.24
CA CYS A 132 4.44 6.47 -5.03
C CYS A 132 4.85 7.16 -6.33
N LYS A 133 5.69 6.51 -7.14
CA LYS A 133 5.96 6.90 -8.52
C LYS A 133 5.30 5.92 -9.48
N VAL A 134 4.52 6.43 -10.44
CA VAL A 134 3.97 5.66 -11.56
C VAL A 134 4.65 6.13 -12.84
N ASN A 135 5.38 5.24 -13.51
CA ASN A 135 6.18 5.56 -14.69
C ASN A 135 7.13 6.76 -14.45
N GLY A 136 7.69 6.84 -13.23
CA GLY A 136 8.59 7.93 -12.81
C GLY A 136 7.90 9.18 -12.26
N ASN A 137 6.60 9.35 -12.47
CA ASN A 137 5.84 10.50 -12.00
C ASN A 137 5.30 10.28 -10.59
N THR A 138 5.49 11.24 -9.69
CA THR A 138 4.95 11.17 -8.32
C THR A 138 3.43 11.26 -8.33
N VAL A 139 2.78 10.32 -7.63
CA VAL A 139 1.34 10.25 -7.41
C VAL A 139 1.08 10.24 -5.92
N THR A 140 0.18 11.11 -5.46
CA THR A 140 -0.31 11.12 -4.07
C THR A 140 -1.39 10.07 -3.90
N ILE A 141 -1.36 9.35 -2.78
CA ILE A 141 -2.31 8.29 -2.46
C ILE A 141 -3.31 8.80 -1.43
N SER A 142 -4.58 8.41 -1.61
CA SER A 142 -5.64 8.61 -0.64
C SER A 142 -6.36 7.29 -0.41
N ASN A 143 -6.61 6.93 0.86
CA ASN A 143 -7.32 5.70 1.24
C ASN A 143 -6.74 4.41 0.64
N GLU A 144 -5.42 4.34 0.47
CA GLU A 144 -4.72 3.19 -0.12
C GLU A 144 -5.15 2.85 -1.57
N ASP A 145 -5.86 3.74 -2.26
CA ASP A 145 -6.25 3.56 -3.67
C ASP A 145 -5.22 4.17 -4.63
N LEU A 146 -4.72 3.36 -5.56
CA LEU A 146 -3.89 3.79 -6.69
C LEU A 146 -4.67 3.73 -8.01
N PHE A 147 -4.80 4.87 -8.68
CA PHE A 147 -5.51 4.99 -9.94
C PHE A 147 -4.53 4.97 -11.12
N LEU A 148 -4.53 3.87 -11.88
CA LEU A 148 -3.80 3.71 -13.12
C LEU A 148 -4.66 4.19 -14.29
N LYS A 149 -4.15 5.15 -15.06
CA LYS A 149 -4.88 5.84 -16.13
C LYS A 149 -4.30 5.49 -17.49
N LYS A 150 -5.16 5.23 -18.46
CA LYS A 150 -4.81 5.08 -19.88
C LYS A 150 -4.48 6.42 -20.51
#